data_AF-A0AB39XAN0-F1
#
_entry.id   AF-A0AB39XAN0-F1
#
_cell.length_a   1.000
_cell.length_b   1.000
_cell.length_c   1.000
_cell.angle_alpha   90.00
_cell.angle_beta   90.00
_cell.angle_gamma   90.00
#
_symmetry.space_group_name_H-M   'P 1'
#
loop_
_entity.id
_entity.type
_entity.pdbx_description
1 polymer ?
#
loop_
_entity_poly.entity_id
_entity_poly.type
_entity_poly.pdbx_seq_one_letter_code
_entity_poly.pdbx_strand_id
1 'polypeptide(L)'
;MQKPEPTVTKVPRADNARVVRKLLFIVVGMFGFGFALVPLYDVFCDITGFNGRTKNEQAMANTRSVDTSRTVNVQFLTRVNKGMPWGFEAEVKSVRVHPGETKVVNFLAHNLTGNNMVAQAIPSVAPGEAGLYLNKTECFCFNQQPLAAGAETVMPMQFYLDPDIPDHIHTLTLSYTMYDMTAHATPDVLASIEQPAD
;
A
#
# COMPACT_ATOMS: atom_id res chain seq x y z
N MET A 1 74.42 -29.70 -10.89
CA MET A 1 73.16 -29.21 -11.47
C MET A 1 72.78 -27.93 -10.76
N GLN A 2 73.08 -26.77 -11.38
CA GLN A 2 72.79 -25.44 -10.82
C GLN A 2 71.36 -25.05 -11.21
N LYS A 3 70.49 -24.78 -10.23
CA LYS A 3 69.14 -24.27 -10.46
C LYS A 3 69.21 -22.75 -10.71
N PRO A 4 68.58 -22.19 -11.77
CA PRO A 4 68.62 -20.75 -12.00
C PRO A 4 67.70 -20.00 -11.02
N GLU A 5 68.17 -18.85 -10.53
CA GLU A 5 67.38 -17.90 -9.70
C GLU A 5 66.33 -17.15 -10.54
N PRO A 6 65.17 -16.81 -9.96
CA PRO A 6 64.15 -16.05 -10.67
C PRO A 6 64.41 -14.54 -10.60
N THR A 7 64.59 -13.91 -11.75
CA THR A 7 64.71 -12.45 -11.92
C THR A 7 63.36 -11.77 -11.67
N VAL A 8 63.25 -10.99 -10.59
CA VAL A 8 62.05 -10.18 -10.29
C VAL A 8 62.00 -8.97 -11.23
N THR A 9 61.07 -9.00 -12.18
CA THR A 9 60.87 -7.92 -13.15
C THR A 9 59.81 -6.95 -12.62
N LYS A 10 60.14 -5.67 -12.44
CA LYS A 10 59.19 -4.62 -12.04
C LYS A 10 58.22 -4.36 -13.20
N VAL A 11 56.92 -4.63 -12.98
CA VAL A 11 55.86 -4.39 -13.96
C VAL A 11 55.57 -2.89 -14.03
N PRO A 12 55.61 -2.25 -15.21
CA PRO A 12 55.29 -0.84 -15.36
C PRO A 12 53.80 -0.63 -15.05
N ARG A 13 53.50 0.34 -14.19
CA ARG A 13 52.11 0.69 -13.80
C ARG A 13 51.43 1.33 -15.01
N ALA A 14 50.46 0.62 -15.60
CA ALA A 14 49.67 1.12 -16.72
C ALA A 14 49.03 2.47 -16.37
N ASP A 15 49.11 3.42 -17.30
CA ASP A 15 48.65 4.79 -17.11
C ASP A 15 47.12 4.86 -17.19
N ASN A 16 46.47 4.48 -16.09
CA ASN A 16 45.03 4.24 -16.01
C ASN A 16 44.21 5.53 -15.91
N ALA A 17 44.83 6.71 -15.97
CA ALA A 17 44.17 8.01 -15.84
C ALA A 17 43.03 8.18 -16.86
N ARG A 18 43.20 7.66 -18.08
CA ARG A 18 42.17 7.69 -19.13
C ARG A 18 40.98 6.78 -18.80
N VAL A 19 41.24 5.61 -18.20
CA VAL A 19 40.21 4.65 -17.79
C VAL A 19 39.44 5.20 -16.58
N VAL A 20 40.14 5.72 -15.58
CA VAL A 20 39.54 6.35 -14.39
C VAL A 20 38.66 7.53 -14.79
N ARG A 21 39.10 8.38 -15.72
CA ARG A 21 38.29 9.49 -16.22
C ARG A 21 37.02 9.01 -16.92
N LYS A 22 37.11 7.95 -17.75
CA LYS A 22 35.94 7.34 -18.40
C LYS A 22 34.95 6.78 -17.37
N LEU A 23 35.45 6.06 -16.36
CA LEU A 23 34.61 5.49 -15.30
C LEU A 23 33.89 6.58 -14.49
N LEU A 24 34.58 7.69 -14.18
CA LEU A 24 33.96 8.83 -13.49
C LEU A 24 32.84 9.47 -14.32
N PHE A 25 33.02 9.64 -15.64
CA PHE A 25 31.96 10.14 -16.51
C PHE A 25 30.75 9.19 -16.57
N ILE A 26 30.98 7.88 -16.60
CA ILE A 26 29.91 6.87 -16.57
C ILE A 26 29.14 6.96 -15.24
N VAL A 27 29.84 7.05 -14.11
CA VAL A 27 29.21 7.17 -12.79
C VAL A 27 28.32 8.42 -12.73
N VAL A 28 28.85 9.59 -13.11
CA VAL A 28 28.05 10.83 -13.16
C VAL A 28 26.86 10.70 -14.11
N GLY A 29 27.03 10.03 -15.25
CA GLY A 29 25.94 9.73 -16.17
C GLY A 29 24.85 8.84 -15.57
N MET A 30 25.21 7.80 -14.82
CA MET A 30 24.26 6.92 -14.14
C MET A 30 23.48 7.64 -13.04
N PHE A 31 24.14 8.50 -12.26
CA PHE A 31 23.48 9.35 -11.28
C PHE A 31 22.54 10.37 -11.93
N GLY A 32 22.98 11.02 -13.02
CA GLY A 32 22.14 11.93 -13.80
C GLY A 32 20.92 11.23 -14.38
N PHE A 33 21.08 10.02 -14.89
CA PHE A 33 19.96 9.20 -15.39
C PHE A 33 19.01 8.79 -14.26
N GLY A 34 19.53 8.39 -13.09
CA GLY A 34 18.70 8.09 -11.92
C GLY A 34 17.86 9.28 -11.45
N PHE A 35 18.42 10.49 -11.50
CA PHE A 35 17.68 11.71 -11.17
C PHE A 35 16.66 12.08 -12.25
N ALA A 36 17.01 11.91 -13.53
CA ALA A 36 16.11 12.15 -14.67
C ALA A 36 14.98 11.11 -14.78
N LEU A 37 15.15 9.94 -14.17
CA LEU A 37 14.14 8.88 -14.14
C LEU A 37 12.85 9.33 -13.44
N VAL A 38 12.94 10.17 -12.39
CA VAL A 38 11.76 10.69 -11.67
C VAL A 38 10.87 11.54 -12.60
N PRO A 39 11.34 12.66 -13.20
CA PRO A 39 10.51 13.47 -14.09
C PRO A 39 10.10 12.72 -15.36
N LEU A 40 10.93 11.79 -15.84
CA LEU A 40 10.55 10.92 -16.96
C LEU A 40 9.38 10.01 -16.58
N TYR A 41 9.39 9.44 -15.37
CA TYR A 41 8.28 8.64 -14.85
C TYR A 41 7.00 9.46 -14.73
N ASP A 42 7.11 10.72 -14.28
CA ASP A 42 5.95 11.63 -14.18
C ASP A 42 5.33 11.90 -15.56
N VAL A 43 6.14 12.12 -16.60
CA VAL A 43 5.65 12.30 -17.98
C VAL A 43 5.02 11.01 -18.52
N PHE A 44 5.60 9.85 -18.21
CA PHE A 44 5.00 8.57 -18.57
C PHE A 44 3.66 8.35 -17.83
N CYS A 45 3.57 8.70 -16.54
CA CYS A 45 2.33 8.66 -15.77
C CYS A 45 1.27 9.61 -16.34
N ASP A 46 1.65 10.84 -16.74
CA ASP A 46 0.74 11.81 -17.36
C ASP A 46 0.19 11.31 -18.71
N ILE A 47 1.01 10.63 -19.52
CA ILE A 47 0.60 10.12 -20.85
C ILE A 47 -0.23 8.83 -20.73
N THR A 48 0.15 7.92 -19.83
CA THR A 48 -0.44 6.58 -19.74
C THR A 48 -1.57 6.49 -18.72
N GLY A 49 -1.71 7.48 -17.82
CA GLY A 49 -2.63 7.43 -16.69
C GLY A 49 -2.27 6.37 -15.64
N PHE A 50 -1.12 5.70 -15.78
CA PHE A 50 -0.67 4.69 -14.84
C PHE A 50 -0.43 5.38 -13.49
N ASN A 51 -1.14 4.92 -12.46
CA ASN A 51 -1.02 5.36 -11.06
C ASN A 51 -1.81 6.61 -10.61
N GLY A 52 -2.74 7.14 -11.42
CA GLY A 52 -3.71 8.16 -10.97
C GLY A 52 -3.10 9.44 -10.36
N ARG A 53 -1.82 9.73 -10.63
CA ARG A 53 -1.11 10.89 -10.09
C ARG A 53 -1.27 12.11 -11.00
N THR A 54 -2.47 12.68 -11.03
CA THR A 54 -2.64 14.05 -11.49
C THR A 54 -2.26 14.99 -10.33
N LYS A 55 -1.07 15.60 -10.47
CA LYS A 55 -0.58 16.83 -9.82
C LYS A 55 -1.37 17.33 -8.60
N ASN A 56 -0.87 17.06 -7.40
CA ASN A 56 -1.23 17.78 -6.16
C ASN A 56 -2.72 17.80 -5.74
N GLU A 57 -3.57 16.91 -6.25
CA GLU A 57 -5.01 16.92 -5.93
C GLU A 57 -5.36 16.32 -4.56
N GLN A 58 -4.42 15.64 -3.89
CA GLN A 58 -4.66 15.15 -2.51
C GLN A 58 -4.97 16.29 -1.52
N ALA A 59 -4.53 17.52 -1.80
CA ALA A 59 -4.87 18.70 -0.99
C ALA A 59 -6.15 19.44 -1.45
N MET A 60 -6.74 19.07 -2.59
CA MET A 60 -7.93 19.70 -3.18
C MET A 60 -9.17 18.78 -3.22
N ALA A 61 -9.11 17.60 -2.58
CA ALA A 61 -10.22 16.67 -2.52
C ALA A 61 -11.49 17.25 -1.85
N ASN A 62 -11.35 18.29 -1.02
CA ASN A 62 -12.50 18.97 -0.41
C ASN A 62 -13.20 20.00 -1.33
N THR A 63 -12.74 20.19 -2.58
CA THR A 63 -13.29 21.23 -3.49
C THR A 63 -13.91 20.67 -4.78
N ARG A 64 -13.75 19.37 -5.10
CA ARG A 64 -14.46 18.78 -6.25
C ARG A 64 -15.91 18.47 -5.86
N SER A 65 -16.85 18.93 -6.68
CA SER A 65 -18.29 18.74 -6.48
C SER A 65 -18.67 17.27 -6.63
N VAL A 66 -19.60 16.80 -5.80
CA VAL A 66 -20.22 15.47 -5.92
C VAL A 66 -20.93 15.35 -7.27
N ASP A 67 -20.58 14.33 -8.06
CA ASP A 67 -21.28 14.02 -9.30
C ASP A 67 -22.58 13.27 -9.00
N THR A 68 -23.68 14.00 -9.04
CA THR A 68 -25.02 13.45 -8.79
C THR A 68 -25.65 12.77 -10.01
N SER A 69 -25.00 12.82 -11.18
CA SER A 69 -25.56 12.28 -12.44
C SER A 69 -25.57 10.75 -12.50
N ARG A 70 -24.66 10.09 -11.78
CA ARG A 70 -24.53 8.63 -11.71
C ARG A 70 -24.25 8.13 -10.31
N THR A 71 -24.55 6.86 -10.07
CA THR A 71 -24.16 6.15 -8.84
C THR A 71 -23.27 4.96 -9.18
N VAL A 72 -22.28 4.70 -8.34
CA VAL A 72 -21.44 3.51 -8.39
C VAL A 72 -21.81 2.60 -7.22
N ASN A 73 -21.97 1.31 -7.48
CA ASN A 73 -22.23 0.32 -6.46
C ASN A 73 -20.91 -0.22 -5.89
N VAL A 74 -20.66 0.03 -4.61
CA VAL A 74 -19.50 -0.48 -3.89
C VAL A 74 -19.93 -1.70 -3.09
N GLN A 75 -19.35 -2.86 -3.40
CA GLN A 75 -19.59 -4.10 -2.69
C GLN A 75 -18.47 -4.36 -1.70
N PHE A 76 -18.82 -4.88 -0.52
CA PHE A 76 -17.86 -5.21 0.53
C PHE A 76 -17.82 -6.72 0.71
N LEU A 77 -16.62 -7.27 0.59
CA LEU A 77 -16.37 -8.68 0.82
C LEU A 77 -15.34 -8.81 1.94
N THR A 78 -15.64 -9.64 2.94
CA THR A 78 -14.70 -10.00 3.98
C THR A 78 -14.29 -11.45 3.84
N ARG A 79 -13.02 -11.72 4.11
CA ARG A 79 -12.42 -13.04 4.14
C ARG A 79 -11.50 -13.13 5.33
N VAL A 80 -11.36 -14.34 5.85
CA VAL A 80 -10.34 -14.67 6.85
C VAL A 80 -9.34 -15.61 6.19
N ASN A 81 -8.05 -15.38 6.41
CA ASN A 81 -7.01 -16.26 5.89
C ASN A 81 -7.07 -17.63 6.59
N LYS A 82 -6.50 -18.67 5.96
CA LYS A 82 -6.42 -20.00 6.55
C LYS A 82 -5.64 -19.94 7.88
N GLY A 83 -6.27 -20.40 8.95
CA GLY A 83 -5.69 -20.39 10.30
C GLY A 83 -6.01 -19.14 11.12
N MET A 84 -6.70 -18.14 10.54
CA MET A 84 -7.22 -16.99 11.28
C MET A 84 -8.51 -17.39 12.03
N PRO A 85 -8.54 -17.39 13.37
CA PRO A 85 -9.69 -17.87 14.14
C PRO A 85 -10.75 -16.80 14.42
N TRP A 86 -10.55 -15.56 13.98
CA TRP A 86 -11.49 -14.46 14.23
C TRP A 86 -12.72 -14.51 13.35
N GLY A 87 -13.84 -13.96 13.85
CA GLY A 87 -14.94 -13.51 13.01
C GLY A 87 -14.59 -12.18 12.36
N PHE A 88 -14.89 -12.01 11.07
CA PHE A 88 -14.69 -10.75 10.36
C PHE A 88 -15.72 -10.53 9.25
N GLU A 89 -16.57 -9.52 9.41
CA GLU A 89 -17.66 -9.24 8.49
C GLU A 89 -17.93 -7.75 8.27
N ALA A 90 -18.43 -7.41 7.09
CA ALA A 90 -18.93 -6.07 6.81
C ALA A 90 -20.37 -5.96 7.33
N GLU A 91 -20.70 -4.88 8.02
CA GLU A 91 -22.06 -4.60 8.52
C GLU A 91 -23.07 -4.50 7.36
N VAL A 92 -22.61 -3.99 6.21
CA VAL A 92 -23.37 -3.90 4.97
C VAL A 92 -22.61 -4.56 3.82
N LYS A 93 -23.32 -5.29 2.95
CA LYS A 93 -22.71 -5.98 1.80
C LYS A 93 -22.45 -5.07 0.60
N SER A 94 -23.21 -3.99 0.47
CA SER A 94 -22.99 -3.01 -0.59
C SER A 94 -23.65 -1.67 -0.29
N VAL A 95 -23.13 -0.62 -0.88
CA VAL A 95 -23.69 0.74 -0.85
C VAL A 95 -23.63 1.37 -2.23
N ARG A 96 -24.61 2.21 -2.56
CA ARG A 96 -24.56 3.08 -3.74
C ARG A 96 -24.06 4.45 -3.33
N VAL A 97 -23.10 4.97 -4.08
CA VAL A 97 -22.46 6.27 -3.80
C VAL A 97 -22.34 7.07 -5.07
N HIS A 98 -22.44 8.38 -4.94
CA HIS A 98 -22.09 9.32 -5.99
C HIS A 98 -20.56 9.54 -5.99
N PRO A 99 -19.88 9.62 -7.15
CA PRO A 99 -18.48 10.04 -7.18
C PRO A 99 -18.31 11.41 -6.49
N GLY A 100 -17.29 11.53 -5.64
CA GLY A 100 -17.06 12.66 -4.73
C GLY A 100 -17.81 12.59 -3.39
N GLU A 101 -18.81 11.71 -3.25
CA GLU A 101 -19.55 11.55 -1.99
C GLU A 101 -18.74 10.72 -0.99
N THR A 102 -18.57 11.25 0.23
CA THR A 102 -17.96 10.53 1.34
C THR A 102 -18.98 9.63 2.04
N LYS A 103 -18.63 8.37 2.27
CA LYS A 103 -19.39 7.41 3.07
C LYS A 103 -18.53 6.80 4.18
N VAL A 104 -19.19 6.35 5.24
CA VAL A 104 -18.60 5.52 6.29
C VAL A 104 -19.32 4.18 6.30
N VAL A 105 -18.56 3.10 6.38
CA VAL A 105 -19.08 1.73 6.55
C VAL A 105 -18.34 1.04 7.67
N ASN A 106 -19.03 0.18 8.41
CA ASN A 106 -18.45 -0.53 9.53
C ASN A 106 -18.10 -1.97 9.16
N PHE A 107 -16.98 -2.44 9.71
CA PHE A 107 -16.61 -3.84 9.73
C PHE A 107 -16.53 -4.32 11.17
N LEU A 108 -17.06 -5.50 11.43
CA LEU A 108 -17.06 -6.15 12.75
C LEU A 108 -15.92 -7.17 12.78
N ALA A 109 -15.10 -7.12 13.81
CA ALA A 109 -14.06 -8.10 14.08
C ALA A 109 -14.18 -8.66 15.50
N HIS A 110 -14.14 -9.99 15.61
CA HIS A 110 -14.30 -10.69 16.88
C HIS A 110 -13.17 -11.69 17.09
N ASN A 111 -12.39 -11.50 18.16
CA ASN A 111 -11.44 -12.50 18.62
C ASN A 111 -12.17 -13.64 19.35
N LEU A 112 -12.44 -14.73 18.64
CA LEU A 112 -13.13 -15.91 19.17
C LEU A 112 -12.24 -16.79 20.07
N THR A 113 -10.97 -16.42 20.28
CA THR A 113 -10.02 -17.22 21.07
C THR A 113 -9.94 -16.77 22.52
N GLY A 114 -9.39 -17.65 23.37
CA GLY A 114 -9.05 -17.32 24.76
C GLY A 114 -7.73 -16.57 24.95
N ASN A 115 -7.06 -16.15 23.87
CA ASN A 115 -5.77 -15.47 23.93
C ASN A 115 -5.86 -14.07 23.32
N ASN A 116 -5.01 -13.15 23.78
CA ASN A 116 -4.81 -11.87 23.11
C ASN A 116 -4.15 -12.13 21.75
N MET A 117 -4.70 -11.51 20.71
CA MET A 117 -4.24 -11.70 19.33
C MET A 117 -4.12 -10.38 18.61
N VAL A 118 -3.28 -10.35 17.58
CA VAL A 118 -3.13 -9.20 16.71
C VAL A 118 -3.49 -9.62 15.30
N ALA A 119 -4.37 -8.86 14.65
CA ALA A 119 -4.77 -9.13 13.27
C ALA A 119 -4.50 -7.94 12.36
N GLN A 120 -4.48 -8.18 11.05
CA GLN A 120 -4.39 -7.11 10.06
C GLN A 120 -5.24 -7.46 8.84
N ALA A 121 -6.01 -6.48 8.34
CA ALA A 121 -6.91 -6.66 7.21
C ALA A 121 -6.28 -6.11 5.92
N ILE A 122 -5.86 -7.00 5.02
CA ILE A 122 -5.25 -6.59 3.74
C ILE A 122 -6.35 -6.37 2.68
N PRO A 123 -6.44 -5.16 2.08
CA PRO A 123 -7.44 -4.88 1.05
C PRO A 123 -7.05 -5.35 -0.35
N SER A 124 -8.07 -5.57 -1.17
CA SER A 124 -8.01 -5.73 -2.61
C SER A 124 -9.23 -5.08 -3.26
N VAL A 125 -9.08 -4.48 -4.44
CA VAL A 125 -10.17 -3.84 -5.19
C VAL A 125 -10.29 -4.49 -6.56
N ALA A 126 -11.53 -4.78 -6.97
CA ALA A 126 -11.86 -5.29 -8.29
C ALA A 126 -12.97 -4.45 -8.94
N PRO A 127 -12.89 -4.09 -10.24
CA PRO A 127 -11.73 -4.30 -11.12
C PRO A 127 -10.51 -3.49 -10.65
N GLY A 128 -9.30 -3.93 -11.03
CA GLY A 128 -8.06 -3.32 -10.52
C GLY A 128 -7.94 -1.82 -10.84
N GLU A 129 -8.46 -1.39 -11.99
CA GLU A 129 -8.53 0.03 -12.38
C GLU A 129 -9.35 0.89 -11.41
N ALA A 130 -10.40 0.33 -10.79
CA ALA A 130 -11.23 1.06 -9.82
C ALA A 130 -10.45 1.38 -8.53
N GLY A 131 -9.40 0.61 -8.23
CA GLY A 131 -8.55 0.82 -7.06
C GLY A 131 -7.82 2.18 -7.07
N LEU A 132 -7.60 2.77 -8.25
CA LEU A 132 -6.98 4.09 -8.38
C LEU A 132 -7.90 5.24 -7.94
N TYR A 133 -9.21 5.01 -7.97
CA TYR A 133 -10.23 6.03 -7.70
C TYR A 133 -10.89 5.84 -6.33
N LEU A 134 -10.65 4.71 -5.65
CA LEU A 134 -11.16 4.45 -4.31
C LEU A 134 -10.20 5.03 -3.26
N ASN A 135 -10.56 6.17 -2.69
CA ASN A 135 -9.80 6.81 -1.63
C ASN A 135 -10.35 6.40 -0.26
N LYS A 136 -9.49 5.78 0.56
CA LYS A 136 -9.80 5.37 1.93
C LYS A 136 -9.11 6.33 2.89
N THR A 137 -9.89 7.13 3.59
CA THR A 137 -9.37 8.24 4.41
C THR A 137 -9.02 7.81 5.83
N GLU A 138 -9.43 6.62 6.28
CA GLU A 138 -9.13 6.12 7.63
C GLU A 138 -8.34 4.80 7.64
N CYS A 139 -7.25 4.83 8.42
CA CYS A 139 -6.14 3.86 8.42
C CYS A 139 -6.29 2.71 9.44
N PHE A 140 -7.49 2.19 9.71
CA PHE A 140 -7.60 1.06 10.64
C PHE A 140 -7.24 -0.27 9.97
N CYS A 141 -7.75 -0.54 8.78
CA CYS A 141 -7.54 -1.83 8.13
C CYS A 141 -6.06 -2.11 7.82
N PHE A 142 -5.26 -1.07 7.58
CA PHE A 142 -3.84 -1.20 7.26
C PHE A 142 -2.94 -1.35 8.48
N ASN A 143 -3.44 -1.05 9.68
CA ASN A 143 -2.67 -1.15 10.91
C ASN A 143 -2.96 -2.48 11.63
N GLN A 144 -1.98 -2.95 12.38
CA GLN A 144 -2.17 -4.09 13.27
C GLN A 144 -3.23 -3.73 14.32
N GLN A 145 -4.25 -4.58 14.44
CA GLN A 145 -5.36 -4.45 15.35
C GLN A 145 -5.19 -5.45 16.49
N PRO A 146 -4.78 -4.98 17.68
CA PRO A 146 -4.75 -5.80 18.87
C PRO A 146 -6.18 -6.00 19.42
N LEU A 147 -6.59 -7.23 19.64
CA LEU A 147 -7.83 -7.55 20.37
C LEU A 147 -7.54 -8.53 21.50
N ALA A 148 -8.09 -8.22 22.67
CA ALA A 148 -8.07 -9.12 23.82
C ALA A 148 -8.84 -10.42 23.55
N ALA A 149 -8.61 -11.44 24.36
CA ALA A 149 -9.36 -12.69 24.33
C ALA A 149 -10.88 -12.45 24.39
N GLY A 150 -11.64 -13.04 23.47
CA GLY A 150 -13.09 -12.91 23.41
C GLY A 150 -13.63 -11.53 22.98
N ALA A 151 -12.77 -10.52 22.80
CA ALA A 151 -13.19 -9.15 22.54
C ALA A 151 -13.67 -8.95 21.10
N GLU A 152 -14.67 -8.10 20.94
CA GLU A 152 -15.19 -7.65 19.65
C GLU A 152 -14.96 -6.15 19.48
N THR A 153 -14.75 -5.70 18.25
CA THR A 153 -14.62 -4.28 17.93
C THR A 153 -15.29 -3.93 16.60
N VAL A 154 -15.75 -2.68 16.52
CA VAL A 154 -16.26 -2.07 15.30
C VAL A 154 -15.14 -1.25 14.66
N MET A 155 -14.85 -1.54 13.40
CA MET A 155 -13.84 -0.86 12.60
C MET A 155 -14.52 -0.02 11.52
N PRO A 156 -14.74 1.29 11.76
CA PRO A 156 -15.27 2.18 10.74
C PRO A 156 -14.23 2.40 9.64
N MET A 157 -14.69 2.48 8.40
CA MET A 157 -13.91 2.87 7.24
C MET A 157 -14.63 3.99 6.50
N GLN A 158 -14.05 5.17 6.53
CA GLN A 158 -14.47 6.26 5.65
C GLN A 158 -13.80 6.13 4.27
N PHE A 159 -14.59 6.32 3.22
CA PHE A 159 -14.12 6.32 1.84
C PHE A 159 -14.92 7.26 0.95
N TYR A 160 -14.35 7.60 -0.20
CA TYR A 160 -15.07 8.20 -1.32
C TYR A 160 -14.49 7.68 -2.64
N LEU A 161 -15.25 7.84 -3.73
CA LEU A 161 -14.76 7.59 -5.08
C LEU A 161 -14.36 8.92 -5.71
N ASP A 162 -13.20 8.97 -6.36
CA ASP A 162 -12.80 10.14 -7.12
C ASP A 162 -13.82 10.44 -8.24
N PRO A 163 -14.25 11.70 -8.44
CA PRO A 163 -15.10 12.09 -9.55
C PRO A 163 -14.60 11.70 -10.94
N ASP A 164 -13.29 11.53 -11.12
CA ASP A 164 -12.67 11.15 -12.40
C ASP A 164 -12.78 9.62 -12.69
N ILE A 165 -13.52 8.86 -11.86
CA ILE A 165 -13.73 7.43 -12.06
C ILE A 165 -14.35 7.13 -13.45
N PRO A 166 -13.78 6.21 -14.25
CA PRO A 166 -14.26 5.94 -15.60
C PRO A 166 -15.74 5.54 -15.68
N ASP A 167 -16.40 6.02 -16.72
CA ASP A 167 -17.85 5.86 -16.85
C ASP A 167 -18.32 4.41 -16.95
N HIS A 168 -17.50 3.50 -17.45
CA HIS A 168 -17.84 2.08 -17.56
C HIS A 168 -17.81 1.35 -16.21
N ILE A 169 -17.25 1.95 -15.15
CA ILE A 169 -17.19 1.35 -13.81
C ILE A 169 -18.48 1.70 -13.04
N HIS A 170 -19.46 0.80 -13.12
CA HIS A 170 -20.72 0.92 -12.37
C HIS A 170 -20.70 0.15 -11.05
N THR A 171 -19.79 -0.81 -10.90
CA THR A 171 -19.65 -1.63 -9.70
C THR A 171 -18.20 -1.90 -9.42
N LEU A 172 -17.81 -1.79 -8.16
CA LEU A 172 -16.51 -2.25 -7.68
C LEU A 172 -16.69 -3.03 -6.38
N THR A 173 -15.77 -3.96 -6.15
CA THR A 173 -15.73 -4.78 -4.94
C THR A 173 -14.48 -4.44 -4.16
N LEU A 174 -14.68 -3.99 -2.93
CA LEU A 174 -13.64 -3.88 -1.93
C LEU A 174 -13.63 -5.15 -1.09
N SER A 175 -12.61 -5.98 -1.29
CA SER A 175 -12.39 -7.18 -0.49
C SER A 175 -11.34 -6.91 0.59
N TYR A 176 -11.59 -7.36 1.81
CA TYR A 176 -10.58 -7.43 2.87
C TYR A 176 -10.33 -8.89 3.26
N THR A 177 -9.07 -9.26 3.38
CA THR A 177 -8.66 -10.55 3.93
C THR A 177 -7.92 -10.32 5.25
N MET A 178 -8.44 -10.91 6.33
CA MET A 178 -7.85 -10.81 7.67
C MET A 178 -6.76 -11.86 7.87
N TYR A 179 -5.61 -11.43 8.39
CA TYR A 179 -4.45 -12.27 8.70
C TYR A 179 -4.10 -12.20 10.18
N ASP A 180 -3.58 -13.31 10.71
CA ASP A 180 -2.99 -13.36 12.04
C ASP A 180 -1.59 -12.76 11.98
N MET A 181 -1.38 -11.69 12.74
CA MET A 181 -0.12 -10.97 12.86
C MET A 181 0.48 -11.11 14.26
N THR A 182 -0.07 -11.97 15.12
CA THR A 182 0.36 -12.11 16.53
C THR A 182 1.86 -12.43 16.64
N ALA A 183 2.38 -13.31 15.79
CA ALA A 183 3.81 -13.66 15.76
C ALA A 183 4.73 -12.54 15.20
N HIS A 184 4.15 -11.56 14.51
CA HIS A 184 4.85 -10.45 13.85
C HIS A 184 4.42 -9.08 14.40
N ALA A 185 3.75 -9.08 15.55
CA ALA A 185 3.29 -7.88 16.19
C ALA A 185 4.47 -7.10 16.76
N THR A 186 4.44 -5.77 16.62
CA THR A 186 5.46 -4.93 17.24
C THR A 186 5.25 -4.86 18.76
N PRO A 187 6.31 -4.64 19.57
CA PRO A 187 6.19 -4.63 21.02
C PRO A 187 5.19 -3.60 21.57
N ASP A 188 5.06 -2.45 20.89
CA ASP A 188 4.09 -1.40 21.21
C ASP A 188 2.63 -1.85 20.99
N VAL A 189 2.36 -2.59 19.92
CA VAL A 189 1.03 -3.14 19.64
C VAL A 189 0.67 -4.20 20.70
N LEU A 190 1.61 -5.06 21.09
CA LEU A 190 1.38 -6.06 22.14
C LEU A 190 1.15 -5.42 23.52
N ALA A 191 1.87 -4.33 23.84
CA ALA A 191 1.67 -3.62 25.10
C ALA A 191 0.26 -3.00 25.21
N SER A 192 -0.33 -2.60 24.09
CA SER A 192 -1.68 -2.00 24.08
C SER A 192 -2.82 -2.99 24.40
N ILE A 193 -2.57 -4.30 24.32
CA ILE A 193 -3.58 -5.34 24.66
C ILE A 193 -3.46 -5.80 26.12
N GLU A 194 -2.35 -5.48 26.80
CA GLU A 194 -2.07 -5.88 28.18
C GLU A 194 -2.44 -4.81 29.22
N GLN A 195 -2.70 -3.57 28.79
CA GLN A 195 -3.15 -2.52 29.70
C GLN A 195 -4.61 -2.78 30.10
N PRO A 196 -4.93 -2.89 31.41
CA PRO A 196 -6.30 -2.95 31.87
C PRO A 196 -7.01 -1.66 31.43
N ALA A 197 -8.25 -1.78 30.96
CA ALA A 197 -9.13 -0.63 30.90
C ALA A 197 -9.40 -0.19 32.36
N ASP A 198 -8.78 0.91 32.77
CA ASP A 198 -9.13 1.62 34.01
C ASP A 198 -10.54 2.20 33.95
#